data_AF-A0A1I3GN17-F1
#
_entry.id   AF-A0A1I3GN17-F1
#
_cell.length_a   1.000
_cell.length_b   1.000
_cell.length_c   1.000
_cell.angle_alpha   90.00
_cell.angle_beta   90.00
_cell.angle_gamma   90.00
#
_symmetry.space_group_name_H-M   'P 1'
#
loop_
_entity.id
_entity.type
_entity.pdbx_description
1 polymer ?
#
loop_
_entity_poly.entity_id
_entity_poly.type
_entity_poly.pdbx_seq_one_letter_code
_entity_poly.pdbx_strand_id
1 'polypeptide(L)'
;MWLPLVAALLGAAAGVATALVVPDEPPVSSESSFNDPLRVGVPLVDLECTGDAVIVLGYGETGAPLRSAVVNNPDDSVRYLRTDDSCATLWAPPGVDLPEYVAYSGPYDTLVEPCRERLTGAHKNDDVTRLNGGNQTYVKCVCEVASADLRVLSRSDGTDPETGIWVRSLQNTLVDIDADAGREDGFAPSDVTGVFDARTEERVKEFQEGRGDIVPATGVVDELTWKALTDRVCITYDY
;
A
#
# COMPACT_ATOMS: atom_id res chain seq x y z
N MET A 1 37.19 -56.42 -59.25
CA MET A 1 37.29 -57.89 -59.25
C MET A 1 37.44 -58.33 -57.80
N TRP A 2 36.50 -59.15 -57.32
CA TRP A 2 36.44 -59.85 -56.02
C TRP A 2 36.16 -59.08 -54.70
N LEU A 3 34.91 -59.18 -54.24
CA LEU A 3 34.51 -59.66 -52.89
C LEU A 3 34.82 -61.19 -52.78
N PRO A 4 34.79 -61.89 -51.61
CA PRO A 4 34.12 -61.60 -50.33
C PRO A 4 35.01 -61.92 -49.09
N LEU A 5 34.60 -61.74 -47.81
CA LEU A 5 33.88 -62.75 -47.01
C LEU A 5 33.51 -62.19 -45.62
N VAL A 6 32.35 -62.65 -45.16
CA VAL A 6 31.65 -62.37 -43.91
C VAL A 6 32.24 -63.20 -42.75
N ALA A 7 32.27 -62.64 -41.54
CA ALA A 7 32.17 -63.42 -40.30
C ALA A 7 31.38 -62.64 -39.25
N ALA A 8 30.26 -63.24 -38.83
CA ALA A 8 29.42 -62.77 -37.73
C ALA A 8 30.01 -63.27 -36.40
N LEU A 9 30.06 -62.39 -35.40
CA LEU A 9 30.35 -62.75 -34.01
C LEU A 9 29.26 -62.17 -33.10
N LEU A 10 28.39 -63.07 -32.61
CA LEU A 10 27.55 -62.87 -31.44
C LEU A 10 28.41 -63.22 -30.21
N GLY A 11 28.62 -62.26 -29.31
CA GLY A 11 29.33 -62.44 -28.05
C GLY A 11 28.65 -61.63 -26.95
N ALA A 12 28.31 -62.31 -25.85
CA ALA A 12 27.45 -61.87 -24.77
C ALA A 12 27.89 -60.56 -24.09
N ALA A 13 26.96 -59.62 -23.92
CA ALA A 13 27.13 -58.46 -23.06
C ALA A 13 26.86 -58.86 -21.61
N ALA A 14 27.93 -59.07 -20.83
CA ALA A 14 27.86 -59.05 -19.38
C ALA A 14 27.74 -57.59 -18.94
N GLY A 15 26.55 -57.19 -18.50
CA GLY A 15 26.29 -55.86 -17.95
C GLY A 15 26.97 -55.71 -16.59
N VAL A 16 27.98 -54.85 -16.52
CA VAL A 16 28.46 -54.31 -15.23
C VAL A 16 27.62 -53.06 -14.97
N ALA A 17 26.75 -53.13 -13.97
CA ALA A 17 26.02 -51.96 -13.49
C ALA A 17 27.02 -51.02 -12.80
N THR A 18 27.58 -50.06 -13.53
CA THR A 18 28.17 -48.88 -12.92
C THR A 18 27.03 -48.05 -12.38
N ALA A 19 26.82 -48.11 -11.07
CA ALA A 19 25.99 -47.16 -10.36
C ALA A 19 26.56 -45.76 -10.61
N LEU A 20 25.90 -45.01 -11.50
CA LEU A 20 26.07 -43.57 -11.62
C LEU A 20 25.59 -42.97 -10.31
N VAL A 21 26.53 -42.57 -9.46
CA VAL A 21 26.26 -41.63 -8.38
C VAL A 21 25.91 -40.31 -9.07
N VAL A 22 24.61 -40.08 -9.22
CA VAL A 22 24.07 -38.75 -9.54
C VAL A 22 24.47 -37.86 -8.35
N PRO A 23 25.16 -36.73 -8.56
CA PRO A 23 25.38 -35.79 -7.48
C PRO A 23 24.00 -35.34 -6.99
N ASP A 24 23.78 -35.48 -5.67
CA ASP A 24 22.56 -35.06 -4.99
C ASP A 24 22.11 -33.69 -5.51
N GLU A 25 20.83 -33.61 -5.87
CA GLU A 25 20.16 -32.37 -6.20
C GLU A 25 20.49 -31.31 -5.12
N PRO A 26 20.76 -30.05 -5.50
CA PRO A 26 20.98 -29.01 -4.50
C PRO A 26 19.78 -29.01 -3.54
N PRO A 27 20.00 -28.84 -2.22
CA PRO A 27 18.91 -28.90 -1.26
C PRO A 27 17.82 -27.93 -1.69
N VAL A 28 16.61 -28.48 -1.89
CA VAL A 28 15.39 -27.69 -2.07
C VAL A 28 15.38 -26.70 -0.91
N SER A 29 15.41 -25.41 -1.24
CA SER A 29 15.39 -24.31 -0.28
C SER A 29 14.31 -24.60 0.75
N SER A 30 14.69 -24.58 2.03
CA SER A 30 13.83 -24.82 3.18
C SER A 30 12.42 -24.28 2.94
N GLU A 31 11.42 -25.16 2.90
CA GLU A 31 10.04 -24.76 3.14
C GLU A 31 10.06 -23.97 4.45
N SER A 32 9.83 -22.67 4.35
CA SER A 32 9.86 -21.75 5.47
C SER A 32 8.85 -22.23 6.52
N SER A 33 9.34 -22.70 7.67
CA SER A 33 8.55 -23.41 8.69
C SER A 33 7.73 -22.48 9.60
N PHE A 34 7.20 -21.38 9.07
CA PHE A 34 6.38 -20.45 9.83
C PHE A 34 4.91 -20.88 9.85
N ASN A 35 4.18 -20.37 10.85
CA ASN A 35 2.73 -20.57 10.95
C ASN A 35 2.03 -19.88 9.78
N ASP A 36 1.45 -20.65 8.87
CA ASP A 36 0.71 -20.14 7.71
C ASP A 36 -0.48 -21.06 7.36
N PRO A 37 -1.55 -21.04 8.19
CA PRO A 37 -2.73 -21.89 7.99
C PRO A 37 -3.43 -21.65 6.65
N LEU A 38 -3.33 -20.44 6.09
CA LEU A 38 -3.99 -20.05 4.84
C LEU A 38 -3.13 -20.30 3.58
N ARG A 39 -1.89 -20.77 3.75
CA ARG A 39 -0.91 -20.99 2.67
C ARG A 39 -0.75 -19.72 1.82
N VAL A 40 -0.54 -18.59 2.49
CA VAL A 40 -0.30 -17.29 1.86
C VAL A 40 1.15 -17.20 1.38
N GLY A 41 2.09 -17.90 2.03
CA GLY A 41 3.52 -17.83 1.76
C GLY A 41 4.24 -16.76 2.60
N VAL A 42 3.58 -16.22 3.61
CA VAL A 42 4.12 -15.28 4.62
C VAL A 42 3.60 -15.68 6.01
N PRO A 43 4.25 -15.29 7.12
CA PRO A 43 3.83 -15.73 8.46
C PRO A 43 2.54 -15.04 8.93
N LEU A 44 1.70 -15.79 9.67
CA LEU A 44 0.63 -15.25 10.51
C LEU A 44 1.25 -14.66 11.79
N VAL A 45 1.09 -13.35 11.99
CA VAL A 45 1.60 -12.60 13.15
C VAL A 45 0.55 -11.55 13.56
N ASP A 46 -0.18 -11.86 14.64
CA ASP A 46 -1.17 -10.97 15.25
C ASP A 46 -0.49 -9.80 15.99
N LEU A 47 -1.18 -8.66 16.06
CA LEU A 47 -0.60 -7.40 16.55
C LEU A 47 -1.31 -6.90 17.80
N GLU A 48 -0.57 -6.51 18.83
CA GLU A 48 -1.13 -5.81 20.00
C GLU A 48 -1.35 -4.31 19.72
N CYS A 49 -2.13 -3.62 20.56
CA CYS A 49 -2.31 -2.16 20.45
C CYS A 49 -1.12 -1.40 21.04
N THR A 50 -0.01 -1.36 20.30
CA THR A 50 1.24 -0.71 20.72
C THR A 50 1.26 0.80 20.47
N GLY A 51 0.38 1.30 19.60
CA GLY A 51 0.45 2.65 19.05
C GLY A 51 1.41 2.80 17.87
N ASP A 52 2.06 1.73 17.43
CA ASP A 52 2.85 1.74 16.20
C ASP A 52 1.95 1.86 14.97
N ALA A 53 2.55 2.08 13.81
CA ALA A 53 1.84 2.16 12.54
C ALA A 53 2.03 0.90 11.70
N VAL A 54 1.07 0.59 10.84
CA VAL A 54 1.21 -0.44 9.78
C VAL A 54 0.60 0.08 8.49
N ILE A 55 1.09 -0.44 7.36
CA ILE A 55 0.41 -0.27 6.07
C ILE A 55 -0.47 -1.50 5.83
N VAL A 56 -1.76 -1.28 5.64
CA VAL A 56 -2.75 -2.29 5.28
C VAL A 56 -2.68 -2.50 3.76
N LEU A 57 -2.16 -3.66 3.33
CA LEU A 57 -1.88 -3.99 1.94
C LEU A 57 -3.02 -4.78 1.27
N GLY A 58 -3.94 -5.32 2.08
CA GLY A 58 -5.11 -6.05 1.62
C GLY A 58 -5.78 -6.81 2.74
N TYR A 59 -7.03 -7.21 2.53
CA TYR A 59 -7.83 -7.89 3.55
C TYR A 59 -8.88 -8.82 2.94
N GLY A 60 -9.41 -9.74 3.75
CA GLY A 60 -10.55 -10.58 3.40
C GLY A 60 -10.60 -11.91 4.16
N GLU A 61 -11.51 -12.80 3.72
CA GLU A 61 -11.87 -14.02 4.46
C GLU A 61 -11.02 -15.24 4.13
N THR A 62 -10.14 -15.16 3.13
CA THR A 62 -9.37 -16.32 2.64
C THR A 62 -7.94 -15.93 2.28
N GLY A 63 -7.06 -16.92 2.07
CA GLY A 63 -5.68 -16.63 1.67
C GLY A 63 -5.52 -16.02 0.27
N ALA A 64 -6.55 -16.05 -0.59
CA ALA A 64 -6.43 -15.52 -1.96
C ALA A 64 -6.19 -13.99 -2.03
N PRO A 65 -7.00 -13.12 -1.39
CA PRO A 65 -6.71 -11.69 -1.33
C PRO A 65 -5.36 -11.39 -0.68
N LEU A 66 -5.00 -12.10 0.39
CA LEU A 66 -3.72 -11.91 1.09
C LEU A 66 -2.52 -12.24 0.19
N ARG A 67 -2.59 -13.34 -0.58
CA ARG A 67 -1.56 -13.68 -1.57
C ARG A 67 -1.41 -12.60 -2.63
N SER A 68 -2.53 -12.01 -3.05
CA SER A 68 -2.50 -10.92 -4.01
C SER A 68 -1.78 -9.70 -3.42
N ALA A 69 -2.00 -9.39 -2.14
CA ALA A 69 -1.28 -8.32 -1.44
C ALA A 69 0.23 -8.61 -1.36
N VAL A 70 0.63 -9.84 -1.06
CA VAL A 70 2.05 -10.26 -1.04
C VAL A 70 2.70 -10.11 -2.42
N VAL A 71 2.03 -10.59 -3.47
CA VAL A 71 2.57 -10.53 -4.85
C VAL A 71 2.69 -9.08 -5.35
N ASN A 72 1.78 -8.21 -4.93
CA ASN A 72 1.77 -6.81 -5.34
C ASN A 72 2.76 -5.94 -4.56
N ASN A 73 3.30 -6.43 -3.43
CA ASN A 73 4.25 -5.72 -2.58
C ASN A 73 5.52 -6.58 -2.35
N PRO A 74 6.27 -6.92 -3.42
CA PRO A 74 7.40 -7.85 -3.33
C PRO A 74 8.62 -7.31 -2.57
N ASP A 75 8.71 -5.99 -2.42
CA ASP A 75 9.81 -5.31 -1.72
C ASP A 75 9.53 -5.14 -0.22
N ASP A 76 8.30 -5.45 0.23
CA ASP A 76 7.88 -5.31 1.61
C ASP A 76 8.08 -6.60 2.41
N SER A 77 8.32 -6.44 3.71
CA SER A 77 8.25 -7.55 4.66
C SER A 77 6.80 -7.85 5.05
N VAL A 78 6.02 -8.37 4.09
CA VAL A 78 4.59 -8.64 4.28
C VAL A 78 4.36 -9.77 5.29
N ARG A 79 3.38 -9.57 6.17
CA ARG A 79 2.82 -10.56 7.10
C ARG A 79 1.30 -10.52 7.00
N TYR A 80 0.63 -11.43 7.68
CA TYR A 80 -0.82 -11.32 7.85
C TYR A 80 -1.24 -11.61 9.28
N LEU A 81 -2.43 -11.15 9.65
CA LEU A 81 -3.01 -11.30 10.98
C LEU A 81 -4.47 -11.74 10.91
N ARG A 82 -4.99 -12.24 12.04
CA ARG A 82 -6.43 -12.38 12.30
C ARG A 82 -6.91 -11.14 13.04
N THR A 83 -7.95 -10.52 12.54
CA THR A 83 -8.45 -9.24 13.10
C THR A 83 -9.00 -9.42 14.51
N ASP A 84 -9.72 -10.50 14.78
CA ASP A 84 -10.29 -10.83 16.11
C ASP A 84 -9.23 -11.13 17.17
N ASP A 85 -8.03 -11.57 16.75
CA ASP A 85 -6.90 -11.89 17.64
C ASP A 85 -5.88 -10.73 17.73
N SER A 86 -6.14 -9.62 17.03
CA SER A 86 -5.25 -8.45 16.93
C SER A 86 -5.88 -7.19 17.51
N CYS A 87 -5.12 -6.08 17.50
CA CYS A 87 -5.58 -4.79 17.96
C CYS A 87 -6.90 -4.41 17.29
N ALA A 88 -7.89 -4.04 18.08
CA ALA A 88 -9.19 -3.60 17.59
C ALA A 88 -9.10 -2.17 17.02
N THR A 89 -8.47 -2.03 15.86
CA THR A 89 -8.27 -0.78 15.11
C THR A 89 -8.96 -0.85 13.74
N LEU A 90 -8.83 0.20 12.94
CA LEU A 90 -9.35 0.27 11.58
C LEU A 90 -8.51 -0.61 10.64
N TRP A 91 -9.10 -1.74 10.25
CA TRP A 91 -8.50 -2.73 9.34
C TRP A 91 -9.05 -2.71 7.91
N ALA A 92 -10.23 -2.10 7.73
CA ALA A 92 -10.89 -1.94 6.44
C ALA A 92 -11.61 -0.58 6.40
N PRO A 93 -11.91 -0.04 5.20
CA PRO A 93 -12.58 1.24 5.08
C PRO A 93 -13.91 1.29 5.86
N PRO A 94 -14.32 2.47 6.36
CA PRO A 94 -15.61 2.62 7.03
C PRO A 94 -16.78 2.10 6.18
N GLY A 95 -17.67 1.33 6.80
CA GLY A 95 -18.83 0.73 6.13
C GLY A 95 -18.56 -0.63 5.47
N VAL A 96 -17.34 -1.15 5.55
CA VAL A 96 -17.01 -2.55 5.24
C VAL A 96 -17.07 -3.37 6.53
N ASP A 97 -17.63 -4.58 6.46
CA ASP A 97 -17.58 -5.51 7.59
C ASP A 97 -16.12 -5.83 7.96
N LEU A 98 -15.84 -6.04 9.25
CA LEU A 98 -14.50 -6.37 9.71
C LEU A 98 -14.03 -7.67 9.03
N PRO A 99 -12.95 -7.63 8.22
CA PRO A 99 -12.48 -8.82 7.52
C PRO A 99 -11.85 -9.82 8.50
N GLU A 100 -11.91 -11.12 8.25
CA GLU A 100 -11.26 -12.10 9.14
C GLU A 100 -9.73 -11.93 9.16
N TYR A 101 -9.12 -11.61 8.01
CA TYR A 101 -7.67 -11.46 7.88
C TYR A 101 -7.23 -10.19 7.16
N VAL A 102 -6.04 -9.72 7.52
CA VAL A 102 -5.38 -8.55 6.91
C VAL A 102 -3.94 -8.89 6.59
N ALA A 103 -3.47 -8.51 5.40
CA ALA A 103 -2.07 -8.48 5.03
C ALA A 103 -1.52 -7.07 5.28
N TYR A 104 -0.33 -6.99 5.88
CA TYR A 104 0.26 -5.71 6.29
C TYR A 104 1.78 -5.71 6.17
N SER A 105 2.37 -4.51 6.11
CA SER A 105 3.80 -4.25 6.36
C SER A 105 3.99 -3.43 7.66
N GLY A 106 5.14 -3.61 8.32
CA GLY A 106 5.46 -3.02 9.62
C GLY A 106 5.60 -4.04 10.77
N PRO A 107 5.42 -3.64 12.04
CA PRO A 107 5.06 -2.29 12.50
C PRO A 107 6.19 -1.26 12.32
N TYR A 108 5.81 0.02 12.25
CA TYR A 108 6.69 1.18 12.17
C TYR A 108 6.53 2.03 13.44
N ASP A 109 7.66 2.43 14.05
CA ASP A 109 7.68 3.18 15.32
C ASP A 109 7.02 4.57 15.22
N THR A 110 6.95 5.13 14.00
CA THR A 110 6.36 6.45 13.73
C THR A 110 5.54 6.41 12.46
N LEU A 111 4.69 7.42 12.26
CA LEU A 111 3.85 7.54 11.06
C LEU A 111 4.61 8.06 9.84
N VAL A 112 5.78 8.68 10.02
CA VAL A 112 6.49 9.39 8.96
C VAL A 112 6.90 8.45 7.82
N GLU A 113 7.51 7.32 8.15
CA GLU A 113 7.99 6.33 7.17
C GLU A 113 6.84 5.67 6.38
N PRO A 114 5.85 5.03 7.01
CA PRO A 114 4.75 4.41 6.26
C PRO A 114 3.93 5.44 5.48
N CYS A 115 3.85 6.70 5.94
CA CYS A 115 3.18 7.74 5.16
C CYS A 115 3.97 8.23 3.95
N ARG A 116 5.31 8.28 4.03
CA ARG A 116 6.12 8.53 2.84
C ARG A 116 5.95 7.43 1.81
N GLU A 117 5.96 6.17 2.24
CA GLU A 117 5.71 5.00 1.39
C GLU A 117 4.32 5.05 0.75
N ARG A 118 3.28 5.32 1.56
CA ARG A 118 1.89 5.47 1.13
C ARG A 118 1.67 6.52 0.04
N LEU A 119 2.47 7.58 0.05
CA LEU A 119 2.40 8.68 -0.91
C LEU A 119 3.19 8.40 -2.20
N THR A 120 3.65 7.16 -2.41
CA THR A 120 4.28 6.71 -3.65
C THR A 120 3.34 5.84 -4.49
N GLY A 121 3.71 5.64 -5.77
CA GLY A 121 2.98 4.75 -6.68
C GLY A 121 2.89 3.28 -6.23
N ALA A 122 3.81 2.82 -5.36
CA ALA A 122 3.84 1.45 -4.86
C ALA A 122 2.61 1.14 -3.98
N HIS A 123 2.27 2.07 -3.08
CA HIS A 123 1.20 1.90 -2.08
C HIS A 123 -0.07 2.68 -2.42
N LYS A 124 -0.35 2.87 -3.72
CA LYS A 124 -1.44 3.76 -4.18
C LYS A 124 -2.84 3.38 -3.67
N ASN A 125 -3.06 2.10 -3.34
CA ASN A 125 -4.33 1.52 -2.90
C ASN A 125 -4.32 1.05 -1.44
N ASP A 126 -3.21 1.26 -0.74
CA ASP A 126 -3.04 0.78 0.62
C ASP A 126 -3.48 1.86 1.60
N ASP A 127 -3.56 1.57 2.90
CA ASP A 127 -3.90 2.56 3.92
C ASP A 127 -2.97 2.45 5.11
N VAL A 128 -2.68 3.57 5.77
CA VAL A 128 -1.87 3.58 6.99
C VAL A 128 -2.81 3.64 8.19
N THR A 129 -2.63 2.73 9.14
CA THR A 129 -3.41 2.70 10.38
C THR A 129 -2.48 2.67 11.59
N ARG A 130 -2.96 3.24 12.70
CA ARG A 130 -2.28 3.19 14.00
C ARG A 130 -2.86 2.04 14.82
N LEU A 131 -2.00 1.32 15.54
CA LEU A 131 -2.37 0.23 16.43
C LEU A 131 -2.92 0.79 17.76
N ASN A 132 -3.99 1.56 17.65
CA ASN A 132 -4.75 2.16 18.74
C ASN A 132 -6.10 1.46 18.85
N GLY A 133 -6.44 0.96 20.04
CA GLY A 133 -7.73 0.33 20.29
C GLY A 133 -8.87 1.33 20.11
N GLY A 134 -9.87 0.95 19.31
CA GLY A 134 -11.05 1.77 19.00
C GLY A 134 -10.86 2.80 17.89
N ASN A 135 -9.67 2.88 17.26
CA ASN A 135 -9.47 3.78 16.13
C ASN A 135 -10.39 3.40 14.95
N GLN A 136 -11.02 4.40 14.34
CA GLN A 136 -11.94 4.27 13.20
C GLN A 136 -11.54 5.13 12.00
N THR A 137 -10.36 5.73 12.06
CA THR A 137 -9.87 6.67 11.04
C THR A 137 -8.51 6.21 10.53
N TYR A 138 -8.34 6.20 9.20
CA TYR A 138 -7.01 6.01 8.63
C TYR A 138 -6.16 7.27 8.82
N VAL A 139 -4.86 7.05 8.91
CA VAL A 139 -3.87 8.11 9.02
C VAL A 139 -3.90 8.96 7.76
N LYS A 140 -4.00 10.27 7.94
CA LYS A 140 -4.02 11.25 6.85
C LYS A 140 -2.59 11.65 6.53
N CYS A 141 -1.92 10.89 5.67
CA CYS A 141 -0.47 10.96 5.52
C CYS A 141 0.13 12.32 5.12
N VAL A 142 -0.65 13.23 4.52
CA VAL A 142 -0.22 14.62 4.29
C VAL A 142 0.02 15.41 5.59
N CYS A 143 -0.50 14.94 6.72
CA CYS A 143 -0.28 15.50 8.05
C CYS A 143 1.01 15.00 8.73
N GLU A 144 1.55 13.87 8.27
CA GLU A 144 2.65 13.17 8.93
C GLU A 144 4.01 13.42 8.27
N VAL A 145 3.99 14.02 7.08
CA VAL A 145 5.20 14.35 6.32
C VAL A 145 5.39 15.86 6.26
N ALA A 146 6.63 16.31 6.15
CA ALA A 146 6.94 17.73 6.08
C ALA A 146 6.31 18.35 4.81
N SER A 147 5.78 19.57 4.90
CA SER A 147 5.18 20.25 3.73
C SER A 147 6.15 20.45 2.57
N ALA A 148 7.45 20.54 2.87
CA ALA A 148 8.52 20.62 1.87
C ALA A 148 8.73 19.29 1.09
N ASP A 149 8.29 18.16 1.65
CA ASP A 149 8.34 16.85 1.00
C ASP A 149 7.07 16.59 0.16
N LEU A 150 6.04 17.43 0.27
CA LEU A 150 4.78 17.29 -0.46
C LEU A 150 4.94 17.77 -1.90
N ARG A 151 4.36 17.02 -2.85
CA ARG A 151 4.44 17.33 -4.29
C ARG A 151 3.73 18.64 -4.62
N VAL A 152 4.36 19.49 -5.44
CA VAL A 152 3.69 20.66 -6.03
C VAL A 152 2.62 20.18 -7.00
N LEU A 153 1.37 20.63 -6.82
CA LEU A 153 0.24 20.24 -7.67
C LEU A 153 -0.34 21.43 -8.43
N SER A 154 -0.75 21.15 -9.66
CA SER A 154 -1.51 22.05 -10.52
C SER A 154 -2.42 21.23 -11.41
N ARG A 155 -3.18 21.87 -12.31
CA ARG A 155 -4.04 21.17 -13.26
C ARG A 155 -3.34 20.00 -13.93
N SER A 156 -4.03 18.86 -13.99
CA SER A 156 -3.55 17.63 -14.62
C SER A 156 -4.68 16.96 -15.40
N ASP A 157 -4.30 16.14 -16.38
CA ASP A 157 -5.25 15.36 -17.20
C ASP A 157 -5.59 13.99 -16.61
N GLY A 158 -5.03 13.67 -15.43
CA GLY A 158 -5.26 12.40 -14.74
C GLY A 158 -4.51 11.20 -15.30
N THR A 159 -3.58 11.40 -16.24
CA THR A 159 -2.85 10.29 -16.88
C THR A 159 -1.68 9.77 -16.06
N ASP A 160 -1.13 10.58 -15.15
CA ASP A 160 -0.07 10.18 -14.20
C ASP A 160 -0.70 9.60 -12.92
N PRO A 161 -0.61 8.27 -12.70
CA PRO A 161 -1.17 7.64 -11.51
C PRO A 161 -0.54 8.15 -10.21
N GLU A 162 0.73 8.56 -10.26
CA GLU A 162 1.45 9.07 -9.09
C GLU A 162 0.89 10.44 -8.69
N THR A 163 0.74 11.36 -9.66
CA THR A 163 0.03 12.64 -9.43
C THR A 163 -1.36 12.38 -8.84
N GLY A 164 -2.08 11.37 -9.32
CA GLY A 164 -3.42 11.07 -8.83
C GLY A 164 -3.49 10.72 -7.34
N ILE A 165 -2.42 10.16 -6.75
CA ILE A 165 -2.35 9.86 -5.31
C ILE A 165 -2.36 11.16 -4.51
N TRP A 166 -1.45 12.07 -4.85
CA TRP A 166 -1.33 13.38 -4.22
C TRP A 166 -2.60 14.22 -4.39
N VAL A 167 -3.22 14.17 -5.58
CA VAL A 167 -4.47 14.88 -5.85
C VAL A 167 -5.62 14.32 -5.00
N ARG A 168 -5.72 13.00 -4.81
CA ARG A 168 -6.73 12.43 -3.89
C ARG A 168 -6.49 12.88 -2.45
N SER A 169 -5.24 12.97 -2.00
CA SER A 169 -4.94 13.48 -0.65
C SER A 169 -5.33 14.95 -0.48
N LEU A 170 -5.05 15.79 -1.50
CA LEU A 170 -5.52 17.18 -1.54
C LEU A 170 -7.05 17.26 -1.50
N GLN A 171 -7.72 16.51 -2.37
CA GLN A 171 -9.18 16.52 -2.50
C GLN A 171 -9.87 16.07 -1.21
N ASN A 172 -9.39 15.00 -0.58
CA ASN A 172 -9.91 14.58 0.74
C ASN A 172 -9.68 15.65 1.82
N THR A 173 -8.53 16.34 1.79
CA THR A 173 -8.28 17.47 2.69
C THR A 173 -9.29 18.60 2.48
N LEU A 174 -9.62 18.93 1.23
CA LEU A 174 -10.63 19.94 0.89
C LEU A 174 -12.03 19.51 1.33
N VAL A 175 -12.40 18.23 1.17
CA VAL A 175 -13.65 17.67 1.70
C VAL A 175 -13.74 17.88 3.21
N ASP A 176 -12.69 17.50 3.95
CA ASP A 176 -12.68 17.59 5.40
C ASP A 176 -12.77 19.06 5.87
N ILE A 177 -12.08 19.98 5.19
CA ILE A 177 -12.16 21.43 5.46
C ILE A 177 -13.58 21.97 5.23
N ASP A 178 -14.22 21.58 4.13
CA ASP A 178 -15.56 22.10 3.78
C ASP A 178 -16.66 21.51 4.66
N ALA A 179 -16.52 20.24 5.03
CA ALA A 179 -17.40 19.60 6.00
C ALA A 179 -17.32 20.28 7.37
N ASP A 180 -16.11 20.55 7.88
CA ASP A 180 -15.91 21.26 9.16
C ASP A 180 -16.43 22.70 9.10
N ALA A 181 -16.31 23.37 7.95
CA ALA A 181 -16.86 24.71 7.74
C ALA A 181 -18.39 24.73 7.51
N GLY A 182 -19.03 23.56 7.35
CA GLY A 182 -20.46 23.47 7.06
C GLY A 182 -20.86 24.08 5.71
N ARG A 183 -19.99 24.01 4.69
CA ARG A 183 -20.27 24.55 3.35
C ARG A 183 -21.22 23.63 2.58
N GLU A 184 -22.44 24.11 2.32
CA GLU A 184 -23.46 23.34 1.59
C GLU A 184 -23.09 23.07 0.12
N ASP A 185 -22.35 23.98 -0.51
CA ASP A 185 -21.85 23.91 -1.89
C ASP A 185 -20.36 23.59 -1.97
N GLY A 186 -19.79 23.08 -0.87
CA GLY A 186 -18.38 22.74 -0.76
C GLY A 186 -17.95 21.55 -1.62
N PHE A 187 -16.66 21.24 -1.52
CA PHE A 187 -16.07 20.03 -2.03
C PHE A 187 -16.59 18.82 -1.25
N ALA A 188 -17.05 17.78 -1.94
CA ALA A 188 -17.68 16.60 -1.35
C ALA A 188 -16.95 15.31 -1.72
N PRO A 189 -17.22 14.17 -1.04
CA PRO A 189 -16.56 12.89 -1.37
C PRO A 189 -16.69 12.46 -2.83
N SER A 190 -17.78 12.85 -3.51
CA SER A 190 -17.98 12.60 -4.95
C SER A 190 -17.01 13.34 -5.87
N ASP A 191 -16.31 14.35 -5.35
CA ASP A 191 -15.34 15.17 -6.08
C ASP A 191 -13.92 14.62 -6.00
N VAL A 192 -13.70 13.58 -5.19
CA VAL A 192 -12.41 12.89 -5.06
C VAL A 192 -12.19 11.98 -6.27
N THR A 193 -11.64 12.55 -7.33
CA THR A 193 -11.38 11.86 -8.61
C THR A 193 -9.91 11.46 -8.78
N GLY A 194 -9.00 12.11 -8.06
CA GLY A 194 -7.56 12.05 -8.33
C GLY A 194 -7.13 12.80 -9.59
N VAL A 195 -8.01 13.57 -10.21
CA VAL A 195 -7.68 14.47 -11.33
C VAL A 195 -7.72 15.90 -10.82
N PHE A 196 -6.64 16.66 -11.03
CA PHE A 196 -6.62 18.07 -10.65
C PHE A 196 -7.31 18.87 -11.77
N ASP A 197 -8.63 18.86 -11.73
CA ASP A 197 -9.48 19.50 -12.72
C ASP A 197 -9.75 20.98 -12.39
N ALA A 198 -10.62 21.62 -13.18
CA ALA A 198 -11.00 23.01 -12.99
C ALA A 198 -11.69 23.25 -11.63
N ARG A 199 -12.51 22.29 -11.16
CA ARG A 199 -13.20 22.38 -9.87
C ARG A 199 -12.20 22.33 -8.71
N THR A 200 -11.22 21.44 -8.78
CA THR A 200 -10.14 21.34 -7.78
C THR A 200 -9.33 22.64 -7.75
N GLU A 201 -8.95 23.19 -8.90
CA GLU A 201 -8.20 24.46 -8.98
C GLU A 201 -9.00 25.65 -8.42
N GLU A 202 -10.27 25.76 -8.76
CA GLU A 202 -11.15 26.81 -8.25
C GLU A 202 -11.25 26.74 -6.73
N ARG A 203 -11.47 25.55 -6.17
CA ARG A 203 -11.52 25.38 -4.71
C ARG A 203 -10.19 25.71 -4.03
N VAL A 204 -9.06 25.38 -4.65
CA VAL A 204 -7.73 25.77 -4.14
C VAL A 204 -7.57 27.30 -4.16
N LYS A 205 -8.00 27.99 -5.23
CA LYS A 205 -7.97 29.46 -5.28
C LYS A 205 -8.81 30.08 -4.17
N GLU A 206 -10.04 29.60 -3.97
CA GLU A 206 -10.88 30.08 -2.87
C GLU A 206 -10.22 29.89 -1.50
N PHE A 207 -9.54 28.75 -1.29
CA PHE A 207 -8.79 28.51 -0.05
C PHE A 207 -7.65 29.52 0.12
N GLN A 208 -6.85 29.73 -0.92
CA GLN A 208 -5.72 30.67 -0.91
C GLN A 208 -6.19 32.11 -0.66
N GLU A 209 -7.25 32.54 -1.34
CA GLU A 209 -7.89 33.84 -1.14
C GLU A 209 -8.41 33.99 0.30
N GLY A 210 -9.06 32.96 0.83
CA GLY A 210 -9.58 32.93 2.19
C GLY A 210 -8.50 33.00 3.28
N ARG A 211 -7.27 32.53 3.00
CA ARG A 211 -6.15 32.63 3.94
C ARG A 211 -5.55 34.04 4.04
N GLY A 212 -5.67 34.84 2.97
CA GLY A 212 -5.25 36.24 2.92
C GLY A 212 -3.73 36.51 2.87
N ASP A 213 -2.89 35.53 3.21
CA ASP A 213 -1.43 35.60 3.16
C ASP A 213 -0.81 34.80 2.00
N ILE A 214 -1.62 34.06 1.23
CA ILE A 214 -1.20 33.40 -0.01
C ILE A 214 -1.63 34.26 -1.19
N VAL A 215 -0.72 35.11 -1.69
CA VAL A 215 -0.99 36.08 -2.76
C VAL A 215 0.11 36.01 -3.83
N PRO A 216 -0.23 35.91 -5.14
CA PRO A 216 -1.59 35.76 -5.68
C PRO A 216 -2.16 34.35 -5.44
N ALA A 217 -3.49 34.22 -5.45
CA ALA A 217 -4.17 32.92 -5.46
C ALA A 217 -4.03 32.26 -6.84
N THR A 218 -2.97 31.48 -7.02
CA THR A 218 -2.60 30.88 -8.30
C THR A 218 -3.43 29.64 -8.64
N GLY A 219 -4.00 28.97 -7.63
CA GLY A 219 -4.58 27.63 -7.77
C GLY A 219 -3.54 26.51 -7.81
N VAL A 220 -2.25 26.84 -7.66
CA VAL A 220 -1.16 25.85 -7.52
C VAL A 220 -1.02 25.51 -6.04
N VAL A 221 -0.95 24.22 -5.71
CA VAL A 221 -0.69 23.74 -4.35
C VAL A 221 0.81 23.50 -4.21
N ASP A 222 1.51 24.51 -3.73
CA ASP A 222 2.92 24.48 -3.36
C ASP A 222 3.12 24.24 -1.86
N GLU A 223 4.37 24.29 -1.38
CA GLU A 223 4.70 24.09 0.04
C GLU A 223 3.89 25.02 0.97
N LEU A 224 3.74 26.30 0.59
CA LEU A 224 3.00 27.28 1.38
C LEU A 224 1.51 26.92 1.45
N THR A 225 0.93 26.53 0.32
CA THR A 225 -0.48 26.12 0.25
C THR A 225 -0.71 24.82 1.02
N TRP A 226 0.16 23.83 0.86
CA TRP A 226 0.11 22.59 1.63
C TRP A 226 0.18 22.85 3.12
N LYS A 227 1.14 23.65 3.57
CA LYS A 227 1.28 24.02 4.98
C LYS A 227 -0.01 24.65 5.51
N ALA A 228 -0.63 25.56 4.77
CA ALA A 228 -1.86 26.19 5.19
C ALA A 228 -3.04 25.19 5.27
N LEU A 229 -3.14 24.24 4.32
CA LEU A 229 -4.16 23.19 4.33
C LEU A 229 -3.98 22.26 5.53
N THR A 230 -2.76 21.80 5.78
CA THR A 230 -2.46 20.87 6.87
C THR A 230 -2.60 21.53 8.25
N ASP A 231 -2.14 22.78 8.41
CA ASP A 231 -2.35 23.57 9.63
C ASP A 231 -3.86 23.71 9.97
N ARG A 232 -4.74 23.71 8.95
CA ARG A 232 -6.19 23.85 9.13
C ARG A 232 -6.89 22.56 9.55
N VAL A 233 -6.45 21.40 9.03
CA VAL A 233 -7.18 20.13 9.17
C VAL A 233 -6.48 19.11 10.06
N CYS A 234 -5.15 19.10 10.14
CA CYS A 234 -4.45 17.98 10.77
C CYS A 234 -4.69 17.89 12.29
N ILE A 235 -5.00 19.02 12.92
CA ILE A 235 -5.35 19.08 14.35
C ILE A 235 -6.72 18.46 14.67
N THR A 236 -7.57 18.21 13.66
CA THR A 236 -8.89 17.62 13.84
C THR A 236 -8.89 16.11 13.68
N TYR A 237 -7.79 15.52 13.20
CA TYR A 237 -7.68 14.09 13.04
C TYR A 237 -7.26 13.44 14.35
N ASP A 238 -8.00 12.39 14.72
CA ASP A 238 -7.71 11.51 15.86
C ASP A 238 -7.66 10.09 15.30
N TYR A 239 -6.45 9.54 15.22
CA TYR A 239 -6.13 8.19 14.74
C TYR A 239 -5.21 7.46 15.74
#